data_AF-A0A957UGE9-F1
#
_entry.id   AF-A0A957UGE9-F1
#
_cell.length_a   1.000
_cell.length_b   1.000
_cell.length_c   1.000
_cell.angle_alpha   90.00
_cell.angle_beta   90.00
_cell.angle_gamma   90.00
#
_symmetry.space_group_name_H-M   'P 1'
#
loop_
_entity.id
_entity.type
_entity.pdbx_description
1 polymer ?
#
loop_
_entity_poly.entity_id
_entity_poly.type
_entity_poly.pdbx_seq_one_letter_code
_entity_poly.pdbx_strand_id
1 'polypeptide(L)'
;IMVEGLALGAFGTLYKITREPLLKQLLKMVIQDEARHVHYGVLALREHITKHLSDSERREREQWSFEVALLMRNRFMAYEVYEEWFEGLITREQWRHFVGDAPGMREFRHVMFSRLVPNLREIGLLSDRIRPAYEEVGLGKYFDGAAADQISGDQMLSELDAQRAAAA
;
A
#
# COMPACT_ATOMS: atom_id res chain seq x y z
N ILE A 1 -0.75 1.84 10.91
CA ILE A 1 -0.70 0.70 9.96
C ILE A 1 -0.97 1.08 8.49
N MET A 2 -1.94 1.96 8.20
CA MET A 2 -2.27 2.33 6.81
C MET A 2 -1.12 3.06 6.09
N VAL A 3 -0.50 4.02 6.77
CA VAL A 3 0.60 4.84 6.22
C VAL A 3 1.88 4.01 6.06
N GLU A 4 2.13 3.08 6.97
CA GLU A 4 3.29 2.18 6.91
C GLU A 4 3.16 1.21 5.71
N GLY A 5 1.94 0.75 5.39
CA GLY A 5 1.65 0.03 4.15
C GLY A 5 1.94 0.86 2.88
N LEU A 6 1.71 2.18 2.93
CA LEU A 6 2.11 3.12 1.88
C LEU A 6 3.62 3.18 1.73
N ALA A 7 4.32 3.34 2.85
CA ALA A 7 5.75 3.49 2.91
C ALA A 7 6.45 2.28 2.29
N LEU A 8 6.00 1.07 2.62
CA LEU A 8 6.52 -0.16 2.02
C LEU A 8 6.31 -0.22 0.49
N GLY A 9 5.16 0.24 0.00
CA GLY A 9 4.92 0.39 -1.45
C GLY A 9 5.89 1.35 -2.11
N ALA A 10 6.09 2.53 -1.51
CA ALA A 10 6.93 3.60 -2.06
C ALA A 10 8.40 3.23 -2.04
N PHE A 11 8.91 2.88 -0.86
CA PHE A 11 10.31 2.56 -0.67
C PHE A 11 10.68 1.25 -1.37
N GLY A 12 9.79 0.25 -1.41
CA GLY A 12 10.01 -0.97 -2.19
C GLY A 12 10.14 -0.70 -3.70
N THR A 13 9.29 0.16 -4.25
CA THR A 13 9.37 0.56 -5.66
C THR A 13 10.66 1.33 -5.94
N LEU A 14 10.99 2.33 -5.12
CA LEU A 14 12.23 3.11 -5.24
C LEU A 14 13.48 2.22 -5.11
N TYR A 15 13.44 1.26 -4.19
CA TYR A 15 14.51 0.28 -3.98
C TYR A 15 14.76 -0.54 -5.24
N LYS A 16 13.70 -1.01 -5.93
CA LYS A 16 13.82 -1.79 -7.17
C LYS A 16 14.45 -1.00 -8.31
N ILE A 17 14.08 0.28 -8.46
CA ILE A 17 14.49 1.09 -9.63
C ILE A 17 15.81 1.82 -9.44
N THR A 18 16.19 2.16 -8.21
CA THR A 18 17.41 2.94 -7.97
C THR A 18 18.67 2.14 -8.33
N ARG A 19 19.62 2.84 -8.95
CA ARG A 19 20.97 2.33 -9.24
C ARG A 19 22.03 2.94 -8.31
N GLU A 20 21.66 3.94 -7.51
CA GLU A 20 22.59 4.64 -6.63
C GLU A 20 22.83 3.79 -5.36
N PRO A 21 24.07 3.34 -5.09
CA PRO A 21 24.35 2.40 -4.00
C PRO A 21 23.99 2.90 -2.60
N LEU A 22 24.21 4.19 -2.29
CA LEU A 22 23.92 4.74 -0.96
C LEU A 22 22.42 4.76 -0.70
N LEU A 23 21.62 5.27 -1.64
CA LEU A 23 20.17 5.31 -1.59
C LEU A 23 19.59 3.89 -1.48
N LYS A 24 20.17 2.92 -2.20
CA LYS A 24 19.77 1.51 -2.09
C LYS A 24 19.96 0.98 -0.67
N GLN A 25 21.09 1.29 -0.02
CA GLN A 25 21.33 0.88 1.37
C GLN A 25 20.42 1.59 2.36
N LEU A 26 20.17 2.89 2.18
CA LEU A 26 19.23 3.65 3.01
C LEU A 26 17.81 3.06 2.92
N LEU A 27 17.32 2.83 1.71
CA LEU A 27 16.01 2.23 1.47
C LEU A 27 15.90 0.83 2.08
N LYS A 28 16.97 0.03 2.06
CA LYS A 28 17.00 -1.28 2.72
C LYS A 28 16.69 -1.15 4.21
N MET A 29 17.36 -0.24 4.91
CA MET A 29 17.17 -0.02 6.35
C MET A 29 15.76 0.51 6.65
N VAL A 30 15.26 1.46 5.84
CA VAL A 30 13.90 1.97 5.99
C VAL A 30 12.86 0.87 5.80
N ILE A 31 13.00 0.01 4.79
CA ILE A 31 12.08 -1.12 4.57
C ILE A 31 12.06 -2.07 5.77
N GLN A 32 13.22 -2.34 6.38
CA GLN A 32 13.31 -3.17 7.58
C GLN A 32 12.58 -2.53 8.77
N ASP A 33 12.70 -1.21 8.95
CA ASP A 33 12.03 -0.48 10.02
C ASP A 33 10.52 -0.44 9.81
N GLU A 34 10.05 -0.11 8.61
CA GLU A 34 8.63 -0.09 8.29
C GLU A 34 8.00 -1.48 8.39
N ALA A 35 8.72 -2.55 8.01
CA ALA A 35 8.24 -3.91 8.24
C ALA A 35 8.00 -4.19 9.74
N ARG A 36 8.90 -3.73 10.62
CA ARG A 36 8.73 -3.83 12.07
C ARG A 36 7.57 -2.98 12.59
N HIS A 37 7.38 -1.77 12.06
CA HIS A 37 6.24 -0.91 12.43
C HIS A 37 4.90 -1.53 12.06
N VAL A 38 4.78 -2.07 10.83
CA VAL A 38 3.55 -2.76 10.40
C VAL A 38 3.31 -4.00 11.26
N HIS A 39 4.34 -4.82 11.50
CA HIS A 39 4.24 -6.01 12.35
C HIS A 39 3.73 -5.67 13.75
N TYR A 40 4.35 -4.69 14.41
CA TYR A 40 3.92 -4.19 15.71
C TYR A 40 2.47 -3.69 15.66
N GLY A 41 2.11 -2.93 14.63
CA GLY A 41 0.75 -2.43 14.44
C GLY A 41 -0.28 -3.55 14.30
N VAL A 42 0.03 -4.62 13.57
CA VAL A 42 -0.85 -5.79 13.46
C VAL A 42 -1.08 -6.42 14.83
N LEU A 43 0.00 -6.69 15.59
CA LEU A 43 -0.09 -7.31 16.90
C LEU A 43 -0.86 -6.44 17.91
N ALA A 44 -0.57 -5.15 17.95
CA ALA A 44 -1.21 -4.22 18.89
C ALA A 44 -2.69 -3.98 18.58
N LEU A 45 -3.06 -3.89 17.30
CA LEU A 45 -4.42 -3.54 16.89
C LEU A 45 -5.36 -4.74 16.84
N ARG A 46 -4.87 -5.95 16.51
CA ARG A 46 -5.73 -7.12 16.30
C ARG A 46 -6.64 -7.39 17.50
N GLU A 47 -6.06 -7.50 18.70
CA GLU A 47 -6.84 -7.76 19.90
C GLU A 47 -7.81 -6.63 20.22
N HIS A 48 -7.34 -5.38 20.15
CA HIS A 48 -8.18 -4.21 20.42
C HIS A 48 -9.39 -4.15 19.48
N ILE A 49 -9.19 -4.30 18.17
CA ILE A 49 -10.26 -4.21 17.18
C ILE A 49 -11.22 -5.38 17.27
N THR A 50 -10.71 -6.60 17.49
CA THR A 50 -11.54 -7.80 17.46
C THR A 50 -12.28 -8.09 18.76
N LYS A 51 -11.74 -7.67 19.91
CA LYS A 51 -12.31 -8.01 21.24
C LYS A 51 -12.78 -6.82 22.06
N HIS A 52 -12.26 -5.62 21.82
CA HIS A 52 -12.48 -4.47 22.70
C HIS A 52 -13.29 -3.33 22.07
N LEU A 53 -13.45 -3.31 20.75
CA LEU A 53 -14.37 -2.39 20.08
C LEU A 53 -15.79 -2.94 20.05
N SER A 54 -16.77 -2.08 20.26
CA SER A 54 -18.16 -2.38 19.92
C SER A 54 -18.31 -2.59 18.42
N ASP A 55 -19.37 -3.29 18.02
CA ASP A 55 -19.67 -3.51 16.60
C ASP A 55 -19.93 -2.19 15.85
N SER A 56 -20.41 -1.14 16.54
CA SER A 56 -20.58 0.19 15.96
C SER A 56 -19.24 0.89 15.69
N GLU A 57 -18.33 0.88 16.66
CA GLU A 57 -16.99 1.44 16.48
C GLU A 57 -16.23 0.68 15.40
N ARG A 58 -16.32 -0.66 15.39
CA ARG A 58 -15.68 -1.49 14.37
C ARG A 58 -16.18 -1.14 12.97
N ARG A 59 -17.50 -0.99 12.77
CA ARG A 59 -18.06 -0.52 11.49
C ARG A 59 -17.51 0.83 11.05
N GLU A 60 -17.39 1.77 11.98
CA GLU A 60 -16.80 3.09 11.70
C GLU A 60 -15.34 2.94 11.23
N ARG A 61 -14.54 2.09 11.89
CA ARG A 61 -13.14 1.85 11.50
C ARG A 61 -13.02 1.09 10.17
N GLU A 62 -13.94 0.16 9.88
CA GLU A 62 -14.02 -0.52 8.58
C GLU A 62 -14.24 0.50 7.45
N GLN A 63 -15.24 1.37 7.62
CA GLN A 63 -15.58 2.40 6.64
C GLN A 63 -14.45 3.42 6.48
N TRP A 64 -13.92 3.94 7.58
CA TRP A 64 -12.80 4.88 7.57
C TRP A 64 -11.57 4.30 6.88
N SER A 65 -11.22 3.05 7.16
CA SER A 65 -10.06 2.39 6.53
C SER A 65 -10.25 2.22 5.02
N PHE A 66 -11.47 1.93 4.58
CA PHE A 66 -11.80 1.88 3.16
C PHE A 66 -11.67 3.25 2.48
N GLU A 67 -12.19 4.31 3.10
CA GLU A 67 -12.07 5.67 2.58
C GLU A 67 -10.61 6.10 2.46
N VAL A 68 -9.80 5.82 3.48
CA VAL A 68 -8.36 6.09 3.45
C VAL A 68 -7.67 5.28 2.35
N ALA A 69 -8.02 4.00 2.16
CA ALA A 69 -7.47 3.20 1.07
C ALA A 69 -7.79 3.80 -0.32
N LEU A 70 -8.99 4.35 -0.51
CA LEU A 70 -9.37 5.05 -1.75
C LEU A 70 -8.60 6.37 -1.92
N LEU A 71 -8.48 7.17 -0.86
CA LEU A 71 -7.70 8.40 -0.90
C LEU A 71 -6.24 8.10 -1.26
N MET A 72 -5.64 7.08 -0.65
CA MET A 72 -4.28 6.65 -0.96
C MET A 72 -4.14 6.17 -2.40
N ARG A 73 -5.12 5.42 -2.94
CA ARG A 73 -5.13 5.04 -4.37
C ARG A 73 -5.05 6.25 -5.29
N ASN A 74 -5.80 7.31 -4.95
CA ASN A 74 -5.99 8.49 -5.79
C ASN A 74 -4.92 9.57 -5.57
N ARG A 75 -4.26 9.60 -4.41
CA ARG A 75 -3.27 10.63 -4.04
C ARG A 75 -2.09 10.72 -5.01
N PHE A 76 -1.76 9.62 -5.67
CA PHE A 76 -0.64 9.53 -6.61
C PHE A 76 -0.98 9.89 -8.04
N MET A 77 -2.10 10.60 -8.25
CA MET A 77 -2.33 11.29 -9.52
C MET A 77 -1.42 12.52 -9.67
N ALA A 78 -0.69 12.95 -8.64
CA ALA A 78 0.29 14.05 -8.71
C ALA A 78 -0.27 15.31 -9.40
N TYR A 79 -1.49 15.71 -9.03
CA TYR A 79 -2.17 16.83 -9.68
C TYR A 79 -1.44 18.15 -9.46
N GLU A 80 -0.67 18.28 -8.39
CA GLU A 80 0.16 19.46 -8.14
C GLU A 80 1.23 19.62 -9.23
N VAL A 81 1.79 18.51 -9.73
CA VAL A 81 2.73 18.54 -10.86
C VAL A 81 2.01 18.88 -12.17
N TYR A 82 0.80 18.32 -12.34
CA TYR A 82 -0.03 18.65 -13.49
C TYR A 82 -0.37 20.15 -13.53
N GLU A 83 -0.83 20.71 -12.40
CA GLU A 83 -1.25 22.11 -12.29
C GLU A 83 -0.09 23.06 -12.58
N GLU A 84 1.10 22.77 -12.04
CA GLU A 84 2.27 23.64 -12.23
C GLU A 84 2.89 23.55 -13.64
N TRP A 85 2.93 22.36 -14.25
CA TRP A 85 3.76 22.12 -15.45
C TRP A 85 2.99 21.69 -16.70
N PHE A 86 1.77 21.16 -16.56
CA PHE A 86 1.03 20.52 -17.65
C PHE A 86 -0.37 21.11 -17.88
N GLU A 87 -0.81 22.04 -17.02
CA GLU A 87 -2.06 22.76 -17.21
C GLU A 87 -2.01 23.58 -18.49
N GLY A 88 -3.06 23.45 -19.31
CA GLY A 88 -3.13 24.07 -20.65
C GLY A 88 -2.42 23.29 -21.76
N LEU A 89 -1.57 22.30 -21.44
CA LEU A 89 -0.94 21.43 -22.44
C LEU A 89 -1.75 20.16 -22.71
N ILE A 90 -2.27 19.54 -21.64
CA ILE A 90 -3.16 18.38 -21.73
C ILE A 90 -4.32 18.55 -20.74
N THR A 91 -5.40 17.81 -20.96
CA THR A 91 -6.54 17.80 -20.03
C THR A 91 -6.22 16.98 -18.77
N ARG A 92 -6.91 17.26 -17.66
CA ARG A 92 -6.84 16.44 -16.43
C ARG A 92 -7.17 14.97 -16.69
N GLU A 93 -8.04 14.67 -17.65
CA GLU A 93 -8.38 13.30 -18.02
C GLU A 93 -7.23 12.58 -18.71
N GLN A 94 -6.57 13.24 -19.67
CA GLN A 94 -5.37 12.70 -20.32
C GLN A 94 -4.24 12.48 -19.31
N TRP A 95 -4.05 13.41 -18.36
CA TRP A 95 -3.09 13.23 -17.27
C TRP A 95 -3.42 12.03 -16.39
N ARG A 96 -4.69 11.87 -15.97
CA ARG A 96 -5.14 10.68 -15.21
C ARG A 96 -4.84 9.38 -15.93
N HIS A 97 -5.11 9.32 -17.24
CA HIS A 97 -4.84 8.14 -18.04
C HIS A 97 -3.33 7.86 -18.09
N PHE A 98 -2.54 8.90 -18.37
CA PHE A 98 -1.07 8.80 -18.40
C PHE A 98 -0.48 8.30 -17.08
N VAL A 99 -0.81 8.93 -15.94
CA VAL A 99 -0.30 8.54 -14.62
C VAL A 99 -0.88 7.20 -14.18
N GLY A 100 -2.15 6.94 -14.48
CA GLY A 100 -2.84 5.69 -14.21
C GLY A 100 -2.14 4.50 -14.88
N ASP A 101 -1.72 4.66 -16.14
CA ASP A 101 -1.15 3.60 -16.95
C ASP A 101 0.38 3.60 -17.02
N ALA A 102 1.04 4.52 -16.33
CA ALA A 102 2.48 4.46 -16.15
C ALA A 102 2.87 3.14 -15.46
N PRO A 103 3.79 2.33 -16.03
CA PRO A 103 4.17 1.03 -15.46
C PRO A 103 4.63 1.12 -14.00
N GLY A 104 5.44 2.12 -13.67
CA GLY A 104 5.89 2.37 -12.30
C GLY A 104 4.75 2.67 -11.33
N MET A 105 3.71 3.37 -11.77
CA MET A 105 2.54 3.67 -10.94
C MET A 105 1.63 2.46 -10.74
N ARG A 106 1.49 1.60 -11.74
CA ARG A 106 0.78 0.32 -11.59
C ARG A 106 1.48 -0.59 -10.59
N GLU A 107 2.80 -0.71 -10.70
CA GLU A 107 3.62 -1.51 -9.80
C GLU A 107 3.57 -0.97 -8.37
N PHE A 108 3.75 0.34 -8.20
CA PHE A 108 3.66 0.99 -6.91
C PHE A 108 2.31 0.73 -6.20
N ARG A 109 1.19 0.89 -6.92
CA ARG A 109 -0.15 0.56 -6.37
C ARG A 109 -0.26 -0.93 -6.06
N HIS A 110 0.31 -1.79 -6.89
CA HIS A 110 0.32 -3.23 -6.65
C HIS A 110 1.01 -3.58 -5.33
N VAL A 111 2.26 -3.13 -5.13
CA VAL A 111 3.02 -3.39 -3.91
C VAL A 111 2.35 -2.77 -2.68
N MET A 112 1.80 -1.56 -2.79
CA MET A 112 1.09 -0.92 -1.69
C MET A 112 -0.11 -1.76 -1.23
N PHE A 113 -1.03 -2.09 -2.15
CA PHE A 113 -2.26 -2.78 -1.78
C PHE A 113 -2.06 -4.25 -1.45
N SER A 114 -1.05 -4.91 -2.04
CA SER A 114 -0.67 -6.28 -1.65
C SER A 114 -0.16 -6.37 -0.21
N ARG A 115 0.26 -5.25 0.40
CA ARG A 115 0.64 -5.18 1.82
C ARG A 115 -0.47 -4.62 2.69
N LEU A 116 -1.18 -3.60 2.23
CA LEU A 116 -2.22 -2.94 3.00
C LEU A 116 -3.41 -3.85 3.32
N VAL A 117 -3.96 -4.49 2.28
CA VAL A 117 -5.23 -5.22 2.36
C VAL A 117 -5.14 -6.47 3.25
N PRO A 118 -4.09 -7.32 3.15
CA PRO A 118 -3.92 -8.44 4.07
C PRO A 118 -3.82 -8.03 5.54
N ASN A 119 -3.18 -6.89 5.83
CA ASN A 119 -3.06 -6.40 7.20
C ASN A 119 -4.41 -5.92 7.75
N LEU A 120 -5.25 -5.29 6.92
CA LEU A 120 -6.62 -4.94 7.31
C LEU A 120 -7.48 -6.16 7.62
N ARG A 121 -7.32 -7.25 6.86
CA ARG A 121 -7.91 -8.57 7.18
C ARG A 121 -7.43 -9.06 8.53
N GLU A 122 -6.11 -9.05 8.72
CA GLU A 122 -5.47 -9.62 9.90
C GLU A 122 -5.82 -8.90 11.20
N ILE A 123 -6.08 -7.60 11.15
CA ILE A 123 -6.54 -6.83 12.32
C ILE A 123 -8.07 -6.82 12.48
N GLY A 124 -8.83 -7.45 11.58
CA GLY A 124 -10.28 -7.58 11.66
C GLY A 124 -11.08 -6.40 11.07
N LEU A 125 -10.49 -5.56 10.23
CA LEU A 125 -11.18 -4.46 9.54
C LEU A 125 -11.64 -4.80 8.11
N LEU A 126 -11.42 -6.03 7.64
CA LEU A 126 -11.92 -6.53 6.37
C LEU A 126 -13.00 -7.60 6.58
N SER A 127 -14.14 -7.20 7.16
CA SER A 127 -15.29 -8.10 7.36
C SER A 127 -16.11 -8.27 6.07
N ASP A 128 -16.99 -9.28 6.05
CA ASP A 128 -17.87 -9.54 4.91
C ASP A 128 -18.79 -8.36 4.56
N ARG A 129 -19.03 -7.43 5.50
CA ARG A 129 -19.80 -6.21 5.25
C ARG A 129 -19.10 -5.25 4.30
N ILE A 130 -17.77 -5.10 4.43
CA ILE A 130 -16.99 -4.10 3.69
C ILE A 130 -16.25 -4.71 2.49
N ARG A 131 -16.03 -6.03 2.46
CA ARG A 131 -15.38 -6.73 1.33
C ARG A 131 -15.97 -6.39 -0.05
N PRO A 132 -17.31 -6.34 -0.25
CA PRO A 132 -17.88 -5.95 -1.53
C PRO A 132 -17.43 -4.56 -2.02
N ALA A 133 -17.27 -3.59 -1.10
CA ALA A 133 -16.80 -2.25 -1.46
C ALA A 133 -15.34 -2.25 -1.95
N TYR A 134 -14.48 -3.10 -1.37
CA TYR A 134 -13.11 -3.30 -1.86
C TYR A 134 -13.07 -4.02 -3.21
N GLU A 135 -13.97 -4.97 -3.45
CA GLU A 135 -14.08 -5.67 -4.73
C GLU A 135 -14.51 -4.74 -5.86
N GLU A 136 -15.53 -3.90 -5.61
CA GLU A 136 -16.05 -2.92 -6.58
C GLU A 136 -14.94 -1.99 -7.12
N VAL A 137 -13.98 -1.63 -6.27
CA VAL A 137 -12.88 -0.73 -6.64
C VAL A 137 -11.61 -1.48 -7.10
N GLY A 138 -11.70 -2.80 -7.28
CA GLY A 138 -10.62 -3.64 -7.81
C GLY A 138 -9.52 -4.00 -6.81
N LEU A 139 -9.77 -3.82 -5.51
CA LEU A 139 -8.84 -4.18 -4.43
C LEU A 139 -9.08 -5.60 -3.89
N GLY A 140 -10.19 -6.25 -4.26
CA GLY A 140 -10.51 -7.62 -3.84
C GLY A 140 -9.44 -8.67 -4.16
N LYS A 141 -8.68 -8.46 -5.25
CA LYS A 141 -7.57 -9.34 -5.66
C LYS A 141 -6.42 -9.45 -4.64
N TYR A 142 -6.38 -8.59 -3.63
CA TYR A 142 -5.35 -8.58 -2.58
C TYR A 142 -5.80 -9.27 -1.29
N PHE A 143 -7.03 -9.80 -1.23
CA PHE A 143 -7.59 -10.38 0.00
C PHE A 143 -6.80 -11.56 0.55
N ASP A 144 -6.18 -12.37 -0.31
CA ASP A 144 -5.51 -13.61 0.09
C ASP A 144 -4.00 -13.46 0.28
N GLY A 145 -3.48 -12.23 0.23
CA GLY A 145 -2.06 -11.97 0.50
C GLY A 145 -1.65 -12.36 1.92
N ALA A 146 -0.35 -12.59 2.10
CA ALA A 146 0.24 -12.80 3.42
C ALA A 146 0.29 -11.47 4.21
N ALA A 147 -0.06 -11.52 5.50
CA ALA A 147 -0.02 -10.38 6.40
C ALA A 147 1.39 -10.16 6.97
N ALA A 148 1.65 -8.98 7.54
CA ALA A 148 2.98 -8.59 7.99
C ALA A 148 3.49 -9.35 9.22
N ASP A 149 2.61 -10.05 9.94
CA ASP A 149 3.03 -10.98 10.99
C ASP A 149 3.63 -12.29 10.47
N GLN A 150 3.51 -12.53 9.17
CA GLN A 150 3.99 -13.73 8.49
C GLN A 150 5.21 -13.45 7.59
N ILE A 151 5.65 -12.19 7.48
CA ILE A 151 6.68 -11.75 6.54
C ILE A 151 7.71 -10.90 7.26
N SER A 152 8.98 -11.32 7.27
CA SER A 152 10.08 -10.52 7.80
C SER A 152 10.53 -9.45 6.80
N GLY A 153 11.18 -8.39 7.30
CA GLY A 153 11.80 -7.38 6.43
C GLY A 153 12.81 -7.97 5.44
N ASP A 154 13.55 -9.00 5.85
CA ASP A 154 14.52 -9.68 4.98
C ASP A 154 13.84 -10.53 3.90
N GLN A 155 12.73 -11.20 4.23
CA GLN A 155 11.90 -11.90 3.23
C GLN A 155 11.35 -10.91 2.21
N MET A 156 10.88 -9.75 2.67
CA MET A 156 10.39 -8.70 1.78
C MET A 156 11.48 -8.17 0.85
N LEU A 157 12.68 -7.92 1.37
CA LEU A 157 13.82 -7.49 0.56
C LEU A 157 14.21 -8.55 -0.47
N SER A 158 14.21 -9.83 -0.07
CA SER A 158 14.48 -10.95 -0.97
C SER A 158 13.47 -11.04 -2.11
N GLU A 159 12.18 -10.86 -1.83
CA GLU A 159 11.13 -10.80 -2.86
C GLU A 159 11.36 -9.63 -3.83
N LEU A 160 11.71 -8.44 -3.33
CA LEU A 160 11.97 -7.26 -4.16
C LEU A 160 13.19 -7.48 -5.07
N ASP A 161 14.26 -8.11 -4.55
CA ASP A 161 15.45 -8.42 -5.34
C ASP A 161 15.17 -9.52 -6.38
N ALA A 162 14.39 -10.55 -6.04
CA ALA A 162 13.98 -11.58 -7.00
C ALA A 162 13.15 -11.01 -8.15
N GLN A 163 12.19 -10.13 -7.84
CA GLN A 163 11.38 -9.45 -8.85
C GLN A 163 12.22 -8.54 -9.75
N ARG A 164 13.22 -7.86 -9.19
CA ARG A 164 14.15 -7.03 -9.96
C ARG A 164 14.99 -7.88 -10.91
N ALA A 165 15.50 -9.03 -10.46
CA ALA A 165 16.26 -9.95 -11.29
C ALA A 165 15.42 -10.53 -12.45
N ALA A 166 14.14 -10.83 -12.21
CA ALA A 166 13.23 -11.32 -13.25
C ALA A 166 12.85 -10.26 -14.30
N ALA A 167 13.04 -8.98 -14.00
CA ALA A 167 12.72 -7.85 -14.88
C ALA A 167 13.94 -7.27 -15.63
N ALA A 168 15.14 -7.83 -15.38
CA ALA A 168 16.41 -7.43 -15.99
C ALA A 168 16.79 -8.36 -17.14
#